data_AF-A0A2E3AZ05-F1
#
_entry.id   AF-A0A2E3AZ05-F1
#
_cell.length_a   1.000
_cell.length_b   1.000
_cell.length_c   1.000
_cell.angle_alpha   90.00
_cell.angle_beta   90.00
_cell.angle_gamma   90.00
#
_symmetry.space_group_name_H-M   'P 1'
#
loop_
_entity.id
_entity.type
_entity.pdbx_description
1 polymer ?
#
loop_
_entity_poly.entity_id
_entity_poly.type
_entity_poly.pdbx_seq_one_letter_code
_entity_poly.pdbx_strand_id
1 'polypeptide(L)'
;MITIINHYSLIILGCVLIGGFSYLYFRKKSPYLLALLISIILILITSYFIFKQEGNELLVNSNEAEVGYVSEKLQFVEFFSSTCLACMISKPIIENLEEEFNDKYDFVYLNVKDYEYVDLVFQLEIQTVPTFVILDKKGEVLFRSSGVPQSSDLISKLEQIYSDQTN
;
A
#
# COMPACT_ATOMS: atom_id res chain seq x y z
N MET A 1 17.10 -18.89 1.14
CA MET A 1 17.31 -19.52 -0.18
C MET A 1 16.06 -20.31 -0.61
N ILE A 2 14.85 -19.69 -0.63
CA ILE A 2 13.57 -20.35 -1.01
C ILE A 2 12.61 -19.39 -1.77
N THR A 3 13.00 -18.14 -2.09
CA THR A 3 12.08 -17.16 -2.71
C THR A 3 11.93 -17.28 -4.23
N ILE A 4 12.89 -17.90 -4.91
CA ILE A 4 12.90 -18.02 -6.39
C ILE A 4 11.86 -19.04 -6.89
N ILE A 5 11.61 -20.10 -6.12
CA ILE A 5 10.72 -21.19 -6.57
C ILE A 5 9.27 -20.73 -6.66
N ASN A 6 8.80 -19.83 -5.78
CA ASN A 6 7.40 -19.43 -5.74
C ASN A 6 7.03 -18.44 -6.85
N HIS A 7 7.91 -17.47 -7.15
CA HIS A 7 7.62 -16.41 -8.14
C HIS A 7 7.63 -16.92 -9.59
N TYR A 8 8.48 -17.90 -9.91
CA TYR A 8 8.55 -18.49 -11.25
C TYR A 8 7.60 -19.68 -11.45
N SER A 9 7.05 -20.25 -10.38
CA SER A 9 6.11 -21.39 -10.46
C SER A 9 4.89 -21.08 -11.34
N LEU A 10 4.33 -19.86 -11.19
CA LEU A 10 3.18 -19.42 -11.97
C LEU A 10 3.50 -19.23 -13.46
N ILE A 11 4.71 -18.73 -13.77
CA ILE A 11 5.19 -18.54 -15.15
C ILE A 11 5.40 -19.89 -15.83
N ILE A 12 6.03 -20.84 -15.12
CA ILE A 12 6.28 -22.20 -15.62
C ILE A 12 4.95 -22.92 -15.89
N LEU A 13 3.98 -22.83 -14.97
CA LEU A 13 2.65 -23.41 -15.15
C LEU A 13 1.92 -22.80 -16.36
N GLY A 14 2.02 -21.48 -16.54
CA GLY A 14 1.47 -20.77 -17.70
C GLY A 14 2.04 -21.28 -19.02
N CYS A 15 3.36 -21.44 -19.13
CA CYS A 15 4.01 -21.96 -20.34
C CYS A 15 3.57 -23.39 -20.70
N VAL A 16 3.41 -24.27 -19.70
CA VAL A 16 2.97 -25.66 -19.91
C VAL A 16 1.53 -25.71 -20.43
N LEU A 17 0.64 -24.91 -19.84
CA LEU A 17 -0.75 -24.83 -20.29
C LEU A 17 -0.84 -24.29 -21.72
N ILE A 18 -0.16 -23.19 -22.03
CA ILE A 18 -0.14 -22.60 -23.38
C ILE A 18 0.40 -23.60 -24.42
N GLY A 19 1.48 -24.32 -24.09
CA GLY A 19 2.05 -25.35 -24.97
C GLY A 19 1.08 -26.52 -25.21
N GLY A 20 0.42 -27.00 -24.15
CA GLY A 20 -0.56 -28.08 -24.23
C GLY A 20 -1.79 -27.70 -25.07
N PHE A 21 -2.35 -26.51 -24.87
CA PHE A 21 -3.45 -26.01 -25.69
C PHE A 21 -3.03 -25.76 -27.14
N SER A 22 -1.83 -25.24 -27.39
CA SER A 22 -1.30 -25.06 -28.75
C SER A 22 -1.11 -26.39 -29.49
N TYR A 23 -0.63 -27.43 -28.79
CA TYR A 23 -0.53 -28.79 -29.34
C TYR A 23 -1.90 -29.37 -29.69
N LEU A 24 -2.89 -29.22 -28.81
CA LEU A 24 -4.26 -29.68 -29.05
C LEU A 24 -4.94 -28.89 -30.18
N TYR A 25 -4.65 -27.59 -30.32
CA TYR A 25 -5.12 -26.73 -31.41
C TYR A 25 -4.66 -27.29 -32.76
N PHE A 26 -3.36 -27.54 -32.88
CA PHE A 26 -2.76 -28.01 -34.12
C PHE A 26 -3.23 -29.43 -34.49
N ARG A 27 -3.49 -30.28 -33.48
CA ARG A 27 -3.98 -31.64 -33.68
C ARG A 27 -5.45 -31.72 -34.10
N LYS A 28 -6.32 -30.84 -33.59
CA LYS A 28 -7.77 -30.95 -33.79
C LYS A 28 -8.34 -29.96 -34.82
N LYS A 29 -7.58 -28.93 -35.25
CA LYS A 29 -7.99 -27.87 -36.21
C LYS A 29 -9.40 -27.30 -35.94
N SER A 30 -9.81 -27.29 -34.67
CA SER A 30 -11.16 -26.93 -34.28
C SER A 30 -11.20 -25.45 -33.90
N PRO A 31 -12.10 -24.65 -34.49
CA PRO A 31 -12.15 -23.20 -34.25
C PRO A 31 -12.50 -22.86 -32.78
N TYR A 32 -13.18 -23.78 -32.07
CA TYR A 32 -13.51 -23.62 -30.66
C TYR A 32 -12.29 -23.55 -29.74
N LEU A 33 -11.18 -24.17 -30.14
CA LEU A 33 -9.98 -24.23 -29.29
C LEU A 33 -9.19 -22.91 -29.36
N LEU A 34 -9.26 -22.18 -30.49
CA LEU A 34 -8.78 -20.79 -30.59
C LEU A 34 -9.63 -19.87 -29.71
N ALA A 35 -10.95 -20.02 -29.76
CA ALA A 35 -11.88 -19.21 -28.96
C ALA A 35 -11.66 -19.42 -27.45
N LEU A 36 -11.39 -20.66 -27.01
CA LEU A 36 -11.08 -20.99 -25.62
C LEU A 36 -9.76 -20.35 -25.18
N LEU A 37 -8.72 -20.38 -26.01
CA LEU A 37 -7.46 -19.70 -25.74
C LEU A 37 -7.61 -18.18 -25.62
N ILE A 38 -8.36 -17.55 -26.53
CA ILE A 38 -8.65 -16.11 -26.49
C ILE A 38 -9.43 -15.76 -25.22
N SER A 39 -10.42 -16.56 -24.83
CA SER A 39 -11.19 -16.36 -23.60
C SER A 39 -10.30 -16.44 -22.36
N ILE A 40 -9.39 -17.42 -22.27
CA ILE A 40 -8.43 -17.54 -21.17
C ILE A 40 -7.50 -16.31 -21.13
N ILE A 41 -6.98 -15.89 -22.28
CA ILE A 41 -6.12 -14.70 -22.37
C ILE A 41 -6.87 -13.44 -21.89
N LEU A 42 -8.12 -13.25 -22.31
CA LEU A 42 -8.94 -12.12 -21.87
C LEU A 42 -9.20 -12.15 -20.36
N ILE A 43 -9.49 -13.32 -19.79
CA ILE A 43 -9.68 -13.49 -18.33
C ILE A 43 -8.38 -13.20 -17.57
N LEU A 44 -7.23 -13.64 -18.09
CA LEU A 44 -5.93 -13.34 -17.48
C LEU A 44 -5.58 -11.86 -17.57
N ILE A 45 -5.92 -11.20 -18.68
CA ILE A 45 -5.73 -9.76 -18.84
C ILE A 45 -6.62 -8.99 -17.85
N THR A 46 -7.92 -9.30 -17.78
CA THR A 46 -8.83 -8.61 -16.85
C THR A 46 -8.47 -8.89 -15.39
N SER A 47 -8.12 -10.14 -15.06
CA SER A 47 -7.60 -10.49 -13.74
C SER A 47 -6.30 -9.76 -13.43
N TYR A 48 -5.37 -9.62 -14.38
CA TYR A 48 -4.15 -8.84 -14.21
C TYR A 48 -4.46 -7.37 -13.95
N PHE A 49 -5.41 -6.77 -14.66
CA PHE A 49 -5.82 -5.37 -14.41
C PHE A 49 -6.50 -5.19 -13.04
N ILE A 50 -7.35 -6.15 -12.61
CA ILE A 50 -7.98 -6.14 -11.29
C ILE A 50 -6.92 -6.31 -10.18
N PHE A 51 -5.97 -7.23 -10.34
CA PHE A 51 -4.91 -7.48 -9.36
C PHE A 51 -3.85 -6.36 -9.34
N LYS A 52 -3.63 -5.69 -10.48
CA LYS A 52 -2.76 -4.52 -10.57
C LYS A 52 -3.34 -3.33 -9.78
N GLN A 53 -4.66 -3.25 -9.59
CA GLN A 53 -5.28 -2.18 -8.82
C GLN A 53 -4.93 -2.24 -7.32
N GLU A 54 -4.64 -3.42 -6.77
CA GLU A 54 -4.22 -3.60 -5.38
C GLU A 54 -2.69 -3.39 -5.19
N GLY A 55 -1.93 -3.43 -6.29
CA GLY A 55 -0.47 -3.28 -6.34
C GLY A 55 0.05 -1.99 -6.99
N ASN A 56 -0.85 -1.07 -7.37
CA ASN A 56 -0.49 0.21 -7.97
C ASN A 56 -0.14 1.22 -6.87
N GLU A 57 1.16 1.49 -6.70
CA GLU A 57 1.74 2.83 -6.50
C GLU A 57 0.92 3.91 -5.74
N LEU A 58 0.35 3.56 -4.60
CA LEU A 58 -0.14 4.50 -3.59
C LEU A 58 0.49 3.94 -2.31
N LEU A 59 1.63 4.41 -1.78
CA LEU A 59 1.95 5.78 -1.40
C LEU A 59 3.48 5.95 -1.31
N VAL A 60 4.18 5.92 -2.44
CA VAL A 60 5.64 6.18 -2.47
C VAL A 60 5.98 7.49 -3.19
N ASN A 61 5.04 8.15 -3.86
CA ASN A 61 5.26 9.55 -4.21
C ASN A 61 3.97 10.31 -4.53
N SER A 62 3.42 11.01 -3.54
CA SER A 62 2.69 12.27 -3.75
C SER A 62 2.46 12.91 -2.40
N ASN A 63 3.57 13.30 -1.79
CA ASN A 63 3.76 14.36 -0.81
C ASN A 63 5.10 14.02 -0.16
N GLU A 64 6.20 14.34 -0.86
CA GLU A 64 7.41 14.83 -0.22
C GLU A 64 7.08 16.17 0.48
N ALA A 65 6.01 16.19 1.29
CA ALA A 65 5.74 17.23 2.22
C ALA A 65 6.83 17.06 3.26
N GLU A 66 7.67 18.08 3.39
CA GLU A 66 8.73 18.17 4.37
C GLU A 66 8.17 17.79 5.76
N VAL A 67 8.30 16.52 6.12
CA VAL A 67 7.75 16.00 7.38
C VAL A 67 8.53 16.65 8.51
N GLY A 68 7.84 17.39 9.37
CA GLY A 68 8.49 18.19 10.42
C GLY A 68 8.83 19.63 10.01
N TYR A 69 8.32 20.13 8.88
CA TYR A 69 8.35 21.55 8.51
C TYR A 69 6.94 22.15 8.45
N VAL A 70 6.87 23.47 8.20
CA VAL A 70 5.60 24.21 8.20
C VAL A 70 4.67 23.71 7.09
N SER A 71 3.54 23.13 7.47
CA SER A 71 2.48 22.69 6.55
C SER A 71 1.22 23.54 6.70
N GLU A 72 0.41 23.62 5.63
CA GLU A 72 -0.90 24.27 5.66
C GLU A 72 -1.94 23.45 6.45
N LYS A 73 -1.77 22.13 6.49
CA LYS A 73 -2.63 21.16 7.18
C LYS A 73 -1.87 20.42 8.28
N LEU A 74 -2.62 19.74 9.15
CA LEU A 74 -2.06 18.77 10.07
C LEU A 74 -1.50 17.59 9.26
N GLN A 75 -0.44 16.94 9.72
CA GLN A 75 0.13 15.79 8.99
C GLN A 75 -0.18 14.50 9.75
N PHE A 76 -0.68 13.49 9.04
CA PHE A 76 -0.76 12.12 9.52
C PHE A 76 0.38 11.32 8.89
N VAL A 77 1.36 10.93 9.69
CA VAL A 77 2.57 10.24 9.21
C VAL A 77 2.55 8.78 9.65
N GLU A 78 2.53 7.84 8.70
CA GLU A 78 2.74 6.42 8.95
C GLU A 78 4.19 6.03 8.66
N PHE A 79 4.89 5.53 9.68
CA PHE A 79 6.16 4.84 9.53
C PHE A 79 5.92 3.34 9.33
N PHE A 80 6.30 2.81 8.17
CA PHE A 80 6.02 1.43 7.77
C PHE A 80 7.25 0.70 7.23
N SER A 81 7.09 -0.58 6.89
CA SER A 81 8.07 -1.37 6.14
C SER A 81 7.36 -2.34 5.21
N SER A 82 7.87 -2.48 3.99
CA SER A 82 7.33 -3.39 2.95
C SER A 82 7.33 -4.87 3.32
N THR A 83 8.09 -5.26 4.35
CA THR A 83 8.17 -6.66 4.82
C THR A 83 7.44 -6.87 6.15
N CYS A 84 6.62 -5.92 6.59
CA CYS A 84 5.89 -6.00 7.85
C CYS A 84 4.46 -6.48 7.62
N LEU A 85 4.10 -7.62 8.23
CA LEU A 85 2.74 -8.15 8.16
C LEU A 85 1.73 -7.23 8.83
N ALA A 86 2.08 -6.62 9.97
CA ALA A 86 1.20 -5.68 10.66
C ALA A 86 0.91 -4.44 9.80
N CYS A 87 1.88 -3.94 9.03
CA CYS A 87 1.67 -2.83 8.09
C CYS A 87 0.69 -3.21 6.97
N MET A 88 0.77 -4.45 6.44
CA MET A 88 -0.18 -4.92 5.44
C MET A 88 -1.61 -5.01 6.00
N ILE A 89 -1.76 -5.32 7.29
CA ILE A 89 -3.06 -5.37 7.96
C ILE A 89 -3.59 -3.94 8.23
N SER A 90 -2.73 -2.99 8.60
CA SER A 90 -3.16 -1.60 8.86
C SER A 90 -3.50 -0.84 7.59
N LYS A 91 -2.87 -1.17 6.45
CA LYS A 91 -3.06 -0.47 5.17
C LYS A 91 -4.53 -0.16 4.81
N PRO A 92 -5.46 -1.13 4.75
CA PRO A 92 -6.85 -0.82 4.41
C PRO A 92 -7.54 0.07 5.45
N ILE A 93 -7.11 0.03 6.72
CA ILE A 93 -7.65 0.93 7.75
C ILE A 93 -7.22 2.37 7.47
N ILE A 94 -5.95 2.58 7.12
CA ILE A 94 -5.42 3.91 6.87
C ILE A 94 -5.93 4.48 5.54
N GLU A 95 -6.07 3.67 4.50
CA GLU A 95 -6.67 4.11 3.22
C GLU A 95 -8.10 4.64 3.41
N ASN A 96 -8.92 3.97 4.22
CA ASN A 96 -10.26 4.47 4.55
C ASN A 96 -10.22 5.79 5.33
N LEU A 97 -9.23 5.97 6.22
CA LEU A 97 -9.06 7.24 6.95
C LEU A 97 -8.61 8.37 6.01
N GLU A 98 -7.73 8.09 5.06
CA GLU A 98 -7.28 9.06 4.08
C GLU A 98 -8.43 9.53 3.18
N GLU A 99 -9.31 8.62 2.76
CA GLU A 99 -10.52 8.98 2.01
C GLU A 99 -11.42 9.96 2.79
N GLU A 100 -11.56 9.76 4.11
CA GLU A 100 -12.44 10.57 4.97
C GLU A 100 -11.81 11.89 5.43
N PHE A 101 -10.48 11.95 5.58
CA PHE A 101 -9.78 13.05 6.25
C PHE A 101 -8.76 13.81 5.38
N ASN A 102 -8.63 13.51 4.08
CA ASN A 102 -7.69 14.19 3.17
C ASN A 102 -7.90 15.72 3.05
N ASP A 103 -9.08 16.23 3.40
CA ASP A 103 -9.39 17.66 3.43
C ASP A 103 -8.74 18.35 4.64
N LYS A 104 -8.52 17.62 5.74
CA LYS A 104 -8.05 18.11 7.04
C LYS A 104 -6.60 17.77 7.33
N TYR A 105 -6.16 16.60 6.85
CA TYR A 105 -4.83 16.04 7.11
C TYR A 105 -4.10 15.75 5.81
N ASP A 106 -2.79 16.01 5.80
CA ASP A 106 -1.89 15.46 4.80
C ASP A 106 -1.41 14.08 5.26
N PHE A 107 -1.78 13.05 4.53
CA PHE A 107 -1.32 11.69 4.80
C PHE A 107 0.06 11.48 4.15
N VAL A 108 1.03 11.04 4.96
CA VAL A 108 2.42 10.81 4.56
C VAL A 108 2.85 9.44 5.02
N TYR A 109 3.51 8.70 4.14
CA TYR A 109 3.88 7.31 4.38
C TYR A 109 5.38 7.15 4.18
N LEU A 110 6.09 6.81 5.25
CA LEU A 110 7.54 6.75 5.28
C LEU A 110 7.99 5.32 5.55
N ASN A 111 8.73 4.76 4.61
CA ASN A 111 9.34 3.46 4.81
C ASN A 111 10.62 3.63 5.64
N VAL A 112 10.66 2.98 6.82
CA VAL A 112 11.79 3.08 7.76
C VAL A 112 13.11 2.50 7.22
N LYS A 113 13.06 1.82 6.07
CA LYS A 113 14.25 1.29 5.38
C LYS A 113 14.86 2.26 4.37
N ASP A 114 14.15 3.35 4.05
CA ASP A 114 14.64 4.31 3.07
C ASP A 114 15.63 5.26 3.75
N TYR A 115 16.84 5.37 3.19
CA TYR A 115 17.95 6.10 3.80
C TYR A 115 17.66 7.59 4.04
N GLU A 116 16.80 8.18 3.23
CA GLU A 116 16.38 9.58 3.32
C GLU A 116 15.66 9.90 4.64
N TYR A 117 14.97 8.93 5.24
CA TYR A 117 14.17 9.14 6.44
C TYR A 117 14.85 8.67 7.73
N VAL A 118 16.11 8.22 7.66
CA VAL A 118 16.83 7.66 8.82
C VAL A 118 16.95 8.68 9.96
N ASP A 119 17.27 9.93 9.63
CA ASP A 119 17.40 10.98 10.64
C ASP A 119 16.05 11.27 11.31
N LEU A 120 14.96 11.31 10.53
CA LEU A 120 13.61 11.54 11.04
C LEU A 120 13.13 10.36 11.90
N VAL A 121 13.35 9.12 11.47
CA VAL A 121 13.07 7.89 12.23
C VAL A 121 13.81 7.92 13.57
N PHE A 122 15.05 8.39 13.58
CA PHE A 122 15.84 8.52 14.80
C PHE A 122 15.36 9.66 15.70
N GLN A 123 15.13 10.85 15.15
CA GLN A 123 14.66 12.04 15.87
C GLN A 123 13.28 11.81 16.52
N LEU A 124 12.39 11.13 15.80
CA LEU A 124 11.09 10.74 16.32
C LEU A 124 11.13 9.42 17.10
N GLU A 125 12.30 8.82 17.34
CA GLU A 125 12.45 7.60 18.14
C GLU A 125 11.50 6.46 17.70
N ILE A 126 11.37 6.25 16.40
CA ILE A 126 10.51 5.21 15.83
C ILE A 126 11.20 3.85 16.00
N GLN A 127 10.68 3.02 16.90
CA GLN A 127 11.28 1.72 17.25
C GLN A 127 10.54 0.52 16.65
N THR A 128 9.28 0.70 16.28
CA THR A 128 8.41 -0.36 15.78
C THR A 128 7.64 0.12 14.56
N VAL A 129 7.09 -0.80 13.78
CA VAL A 129 6.19 -0.49 12.66
C VAL A 129 4.96 -1.40 12.69
N PRO A 130 3.77 -0.92 12.28
CA PRO A 130 3.49 0.46 11.90
C PRO A 130 3.50 1.39 13.11
N THR A 131 3.95 2.63 12.91
CA THR A 131 3.82 3.71 13.90
C THR A 131 3.21 4.92 13.22
N PHE A 132 2.16 5.46 13.83
CA PHE A 132 1.45 6.64 13.34
C PHE A 132 1.80 7.83 14.22
N VAL A 133 2.12 8.96 13.60
CA VAL A 133 2.44 10.22 14.27
C VAL A 133 1.58 11.31 13.64
N ILE A 134 0.93 12.12 14.47
CA ILE A 134 0.22 13.31 14.00
C ILE A 134 1.05 14.53 14.35
N LEU A 135 1.35 15.35 13.35
CA LEU A 135 2.08 16.61 13.50
C LEU A 135 1.15 17.80 13.30
N ASP A 136 1.41 18.86 14.05
CA ASP A 136 0.76 20.16 13.83
C ASP A 136 1.33 20.86 12.58
N LYS A 137 0.79 22.05 12.28
CA LYS A 137 1.23 22.88 11.15
C LYS A 137 2.66 23.40 11.28
N LYS A 138 3.31 23.24 12.42
CA LYS A 138 4.69 23.66 12.72
C LYS A 138 5.65 22.47 12.83
N GLY A 139 5.16 21.23 12.68
CA GLY A 139 5.95 20.02 12.82
C GLY A 139 6.02 19.48 14.26
N GLU A 140 5.23 20.00 15.20
CA GLU A 140 5.20 19.50 16.58
C GLU A 140 4.32 18.24 16.70
N VAL A 141 4.77 17.26 17.48
CA VAL A 141 4.05 15.99 17.67
C VAL A 141 2.82 16.20 18.57
N LEU A 142 1.63 15.99 18.02
CA LEU A 142 0.36 16.02 18.74
C LEU A 142 -0.07 14.65 19.27
N PHE A 143 0.30 13.59 18.54
CA PHE A 143 -0.11 12.23 18.88
C PHE A 143 0.84 11.19 18.30
N ARG A 144 0.91 10.03 18.97
CA ARG A 144 1.64 8.85 18.53
C ARG A 144 0.88 7.58 18.91
N SER A 145 0.86 6.62 18.00
CA SER A 145 0.41 5.25 18.27
C SER A 145 1.26 4.24 17.50
N SER A 146 1.43 3.02 18.03
CA SER A 146 2.20 1.96 17.39
C SER A 146 1.45 0.64 17.41
N GLY A 147 1.64 -0.17 16.37
CA GLY A 147 0.90 -1.42 16.15
C GLY A 147 -0.36 -1.23 15.32
N VAL A 148 -1.10 -2.31 15.06
CA VAL A 148 -2.33 -2.26 14.26
C VAL A 148 -3.40 -1.49 15.04
N PRO A 149 -3.90 -0.36 14.51
CA PRO A 149 -4.88 0.45 15.21
C PRO A 149 -6.29 -0.12 15.02
N GLN A 150 -7.22 0.22 15.94
CA GLN A 150 -8.65 0.09 15.66
C GLN A 150 -9.13 1.35 14.94
N SER A 151 -9.94 1.19 13.89
CA SER A 151 -10.42 2.31 13.09
C SER A 151 -11.17 3.36 13.92
N SER A 152 -12.05 2.93 14.83
CA SER A 152 -12.82 3.83 15.70
C SER A 152 -11.95 4.74 16.55
N ASP A 153 -10.87 4.18 17.11
CA ASP A 153 -9.98 4.90 18.02
C ASP A 153 -9.21 5.99 17.26
N LEU A 154 -8.76 5.68 16.04
CA LEU A 154 -8.10 6.66 15.17
C LEU A 154 -9.05 7.76 14.72
N ILE A 155 -10.28 7.43 14.28
CA ILE A 155 -11.28 8.43 13.86
C ILE A 155 -11.56 9.41 15.00
N SER A 156 -11.91 8.90 16.18
CA SER A 156 -12.19 9.74 17.34
C SER A 156 -11.01 10.63 17.71
N LYS A 157 -9.77 10.12 17.56
CA LYS A 157 -8.58 10.89 17.86
C LYS A 157 -8.30 11.98 16.81
N LEU A 158 -8.49 11.68 15.53
CA LEU A 158 -8.33 12.65 14.43
C LEU A 158 -9.36 13.78 14.52
N GLU A 159 -10.61 13.46 14.85
CA GLU A 159 -11.65 14.48 15.06
C GLU A 159 -11.35 15.39 16.25
N GLN A 160 -10.91 14.80 17.37
CA GLN A 160 -10.50 15.54 18.56
C GLN A 160 -9.36 16.50 18.23
N ILE A 161 -8.27 15.99 17.64
CA ILE A 161 -7.08 16.80 17.33
C ILE A 161 -7.43 17.91 16.35
N TYR A 162 -8.23 17.62 15.32
CA TYR A 162 -8.61 18.64 14.34
C TYR A 162 -9.40 19.78 15.01
N SER A 163 -10.30 19.44 15.93
CA SER A 163 -11.09 20.42 16.69
C SER A 163 -10.22 21.26 17.63
N ASP A 164 -9.23 20.64 18.29
CA ASP A 164 -8.31 21.32 19.21
C ASP A 164 -7.35 22.28 18.50
N GLN A 165 -7.02 22.03 17.22
CA GLN A 165 -6.08 22.84 16.43
C GLN A 165 -6.75 23.94 15.58
N THR A 166 -8.08 23.95 15.49
CA THR A 166 -8.85 24.92 14.68
C THR A 166 -9.64 25.93 15.51
N ASN A 167 -9.71 25.75 16.83
CA ASN A 167 -10.24 26.71 17.80
C ASN A 167 -9.15 27.64 18.34
#